data_AF-A0A067MPS5-F1
#
_entry.id   AF-A0A067MPS5-F1
#
_cell.length_a   1.000
_cell.length_b   1.000
_cell.length_c   1.000
_cell.angle_alpha   90.00
_cell.angle_beta   90.00
_cell.angle_gamma   90.00
#
_symmetry.space_group_name_H-M   'P 1'
#
loop_
_entity.id
_entity.type
_entity.pdbx_description
1 polymer ?
#
loop_
_entity_poly.entity_id
_entity_poly.type
_entity_poly.pdbx_seq_one_letter_code
_entity_poly.pdbx_strand_id
1 'polypeptide(L)'
;MPTVAKIMCMKGHCGLAPCRTCCIYGCLCPPPATRDGVASYYYPVRPPLGWDQRPVLRRDCLDGPEYNPAHLPLRNHTAHLAQVKAIEAARNKKDAMRAFSINSRSIFLNQSSVNFPQSFPLGFAHQICLNTIPNLVRHAIGKFPTVPNIGEPYAVDLKVWENLTRQLAASTSTIPASFGRLFRNLSSEMGSLVAEDWLNFLLYAARPLFATIYTTPRTRPYLDLWNLLAETVEDCLLFSIHRVTVESIATRFEQFVT
;
A
#
# COMPACT_ATOMS: atom_id res chain seq x y z
N MET A 1 1.59 9.27 3.40
CA MET A 1 1.23 10.71 3.28
C MET A 1 1.01 11.36 4.65
N PRO A 2 2.05 11.97 5.25
CA PRO A 2 1.97 12.53 6.60
C PRO A 2 1.08 13.77 6.71
N THR A 3 1.09 14.65 5.70
CA THR A 3 0.46 15.99 5.79
C THR A 3 -1.06 15.92 5.88
N VAL A 4 -1.71 15.20 4.98
CA VAL A 4 -3.18 15.07 4.96
C VAL A 4 -3.69 14.34 6.20
N ALA A 5 -2.99 13.32 6.68
CA ALA A 5 -3.33 12.65 7.92
C ALA A 5 -3.28 13.61 9.12
N LYS A 6 -2.28 14.51 9.18
CA LYS A 6 -2.21 15.56 10.20
C LYS A 6 -3.34 16.58 10.09
N ILE A 7 -3.67 17.02 8.87
CA ILE A 7 -4.81 17.94 8.61
C ILE A 7 -6.12 17.34 9.13
N MET A 8 -6.32 16.04 8.90
CA MET A 8 -7.49 15.31 9.37
C MET A 8 -7.40 14.87 10.84
N CYS A 9 -6.33 15.22 11.54
CA CYS A 9 -6.06 14.79 12.91
C CYS A 9 -6.08 13.26 13.08
N MET A 10 -5.71 12.49 12.07
CA MET A 10 -5.63 11.02 12.13
C MET A 10 -4.41 10.59 12.93
N LYS A 11 -4.55 9.48 13.66
CA LYS A 11 -3.42 8.83 14.34
C LYS A 11 -2.53 8.12 13.31
N GLY A 12 -1.22 8.14 13.55
CA GLY A 12 -0.22 7.51 12.69
C GLY A 12 -0.18 5.99 12.82
N HIS A 13 0.96 5.36 12.49
CA HIS A 13 1.15 3.91 12.44
C HIS A 13 0.85 3.14 13.75
N CYS A 14 0.75 3.84 14.90
CA CYS A 14 0.35 3.26 16.20
C CYS A 14 -1.16 3.34 16.49
N GLY A 15 -2.00 3.78 15.55
CA GLY A 15 -3.46 3.69 15.66
C GLY A 15 -3.94 2.25 15.56
N LEU A 16 -5.13 1.94 16.09
CA LEU A 16 -5.73 0.62 15.90
C LEU A 16 -6.31 0.46 14.48
N ALA A 17 -6.77 1.56 13.88
CA ALA A 17 -7.30 1.67 12.52
C ALA A 17 -6.86 3.03 11.90
N PRO A 18 -5.55 3.21 11.63
CA PRO A 18 -4.96 4.50 11.27
C PRO A 18 -5.25 4.93 9.84
N CYS A 19 -5.82 4.04 9.02
CA CYS A 19 -6.23 4.41 7.68
C CYS A 19 -7.28 5.52 7.76
N ARG A 20 -7.10 6.54 6.93
CA ARG A 20 -8.05 7.66 6.86
C ARG A 20 -9.29 7.35 6.04
N THR A 21 -9.24 6.34 5.17
CA THR A 21 -10.35 5.96 4.28
C THR A 21 -11.14 4.77 4.79
N CYS A 22 -10.53 3.86 5.56
CA CYS A 22 -11.21 2.68 6.12
C CYS A 22 -10.93 2.50 7.62
N CYS A 23 -11.72 1.64 8.26
CA CYS A 23 -11.65 1.25 9.65
C CYS A 23 -11.06 -0.17 9.80
N ILE A 24 -10.16 -0.57 8.91
CA ILE A 24 -9.42 -1.85 9.02
C ILE A 24 -8.58 -1.83 10.30
N TYR A 25 -8.77 -2.82 11.16
CA TYR A 25 -7.95 -3.01 12.33
C TYR A 25 -6.67 -3.78 11.99
N GLY A 26 -5.54 -3.28 12.53
CA GLY A 26 -4.25 -3.91 12.32
C GLY A 26 -4.05 -5.15 13.17
N CYS A 27 -3.28 -6.12 12.66
CA CYS A 27 -2.69 -7.21 13.42
C CYS A 27 -1.31 -6.80 13.98
N LEU A 28 -0.92 -7.35 15.12
CA LEU A 28 0.37 -7.04 15.71
C LEU A 28 1.46 -7.84 15.00
N CYS A 29 2.43 -7.14 14.39
CA CYS A 29 3.59 -7.79 13.81
C CYS A 29 4.45 -8.42 14.93
N PRO A 30 4.82 -9.71 14.82
CA PRO A 30 5.82 -10.29 15.71
C PRO A 30 7.11 -9.44 15.65
N PRO A 31 7.76 -9.14 16.79
CA PRO A 31 9.01 -8.40 16.77
C PRO A 31 10.06 -9.21 15.98
N PRO A 32 10.88 -8.55 15.14
CA PRO A 32 11.99 -9.24 14.49
C PRO A 32 12.98 -9.73 15.56
N ALA A 33 13.54 -10.92 15.37
CA ALA A 33 14.44 -11.57 16.34
C ALA A 33 15.69 -10.75 16.72
N THR A 34 15.99 -9.67 15.98
CA THR A 34 17.22 -8.88 16.07
C THR A 34 17.02 -7.44 16.55
N ARG A 35 15.80 -7.05 16.95
CA ARG A 35 15.55 -5.72 17.53
C ARG A 35 14.68 -5.83 18.77
N ASP A 36 15.08 -5.14 19.83
CA ASP A 36 14.23 -4.72 20.96
C ASP A 36 13.16 -3.71 20.47
N GLY A 37 12.36 -4.13 19.49
CA GLY A 37 11.49 -3.28 18.70
C GLY A 37 10.10 -3.15 19.33
N VAL A 38 9.60 -1.92 19.36
CA VAL A 38 8.19 -1.64 19.66
C VAL A 38 7.32 -2.40 18.65
N ALA A 39 6.44 -3.26 19.16
CA ALA A 39 5.51 -4.01 18.34
C ALA A 39 4.68 -3.05 17.47
N SER A 40 4.76 -3.24 16.15
CA SER A 40 4.09 -2.40 15.17
C SER A 40 2.83 -3.11 14.65
N TYR A 41 1.82 -2.35 14.27
CA TYR A 41 0.62 -2.90 13.65
C TYR A 41 0.78 -2.95 12.13
N TYR A 42 0.37 -4.07 11.53
CA TYR A 42 0.21 -4.27 10.10
C TYR A 42 -1.28 -4.37 9.77
N TYR A 43 -1.73 -3.87 8.61
CA TYR A 43 -3.18 -3.71 8.32
C TYR A 43 -3.59 -4.51 7.08
N PRO A 44 -3.47 -5.85 7.10
CA PRO A 44 -3.78 -6.65 5.94
C PRO A 44 -5.28 -6.90 5.78
N VAL A 45 -5.69 -7.20 4.55
CA VAL A 45 -7.01 -7.79 4.27
C VAL A 45 -7.13 -9.13 4.98
N ARG A 46 -6.11 -9.99 4.85
CA ARG A 46 -6.02 -11.30 5.50
C ARG A 46 -4.81 -11.37 6.45
N PRO A 47 -4.99 -11.73 7.73
CA PRO A 47 -3.88 -11.74 8.68
C PRO A 47 -2.89 -12.86 8.32
N PRO A 48 -1.57 -12.60 8.28
CA PRO A 48 -0.58 -13.65 8.09
C PRO A 48 -0.67 -14.71 9.20
N LEU A 49 -0.33 -15.95 8.86
CA LEU A 49 -0.30 -17.05 9.83
C LEU A 49 0.65 -16.70 10.98
N GLY A 50 0.17 -16.85 12.23
CA GLY A 50 0.95 -16.52 13.42
C GLY A 50 1.04 -15.03 13.78
N TRP A 51 0.51 -14.12 12.96
CA TRP A 51 0.51 -12.66 13.24
C TRP A 51 -0.68 -12.20 14.08
N ASP A 52 -1.38 -13.10 14.76
CA ASP A 52 -2.57 -12.75 15.54
C ASP A 52 -2.75 -13.58 16.82
N GLN A 53 -1.86 -13.35 17.78
CA GLN A 53 -2.21 -13.58 19.19
C GLN A 53 -2.88 -12.35 19.83
N ARG A 54 -3.79 -11.68 19.10
CA ARG A 54 -4.80 -10.68 19.51
C ARG A 54 -4.50 -9.18 19.23
N PRO A 55 -5.35 -8.56 18.39
CA PRO A 55 -6.18 -7.44 18.81
C PRO A 55 -7.64 -7.90 18.78
N VAL A 56 -8.25 -7.99 19.96
CA VAL A 56 -9.67 -8.36 20.19
C VAL A 56 -10.61 -7.74 19.14
N LEU A 57 -10.37 -6.49 18.75
CA LEU A 57 -11.13 -5.73 17.76
C LEU A 57 -11.26 -6.35 16.36
N ARG A 58 -10.27 -7.12 15.90
CA ARG A 58 -10.33 -7.77 14.58
C ARG A 58 -11.17 -9.06 14.63
N ARG A 59 -11.17 -9.78 15.75
CA ARG A 59 -12.03 -10.96 15.97
C ARG A 59 -13.48 -10.59 16.22
N ASP A 60 -13.73 -9.43 16.80
CA ASP A 60 -15.08 -8.94 17.08
C ASP A 60 -15.73 -8.27 15.85
N CYS A 61 -15.06 -8.26 14.70
CA CYS A 61 -15.67 -7.85 13.43
C CYS A 61 -16.74 -8.89 13.03
N LEU A 62 -17.90 -8.40 12.56
CA LEU A 62 -19.06 -9.23 12.20
C LEU A 62 -18.73 -10.33 11.18
N ASP A 63 -17.79 -10.08 10.28
CA ASP A 63 -17.37 -11.01 9.20
C ASP A 63 -16.15 -11.86 9.59
N GLY A 64 -15.76 -11.86 10.86
CA GLY A 64 -14.57 -12.54 11.37
C GLY A 64 -13.27 -11.75 11.14
N PRO A 65 -12.11 -12.40 11.29
CA PRO A 65 -10.81 -11.73 11.27
C PRO A 65 -10.29 -11.46 9.86
N GLU A 66 -11.06 -11.66 8.79
CA GLU A 66 -10.66 -11.37 7.40
C GLU A 66 -11.57 -10.28 6.84
N TYR A 67 -11.01 -9.32 6.11
CA TYR A 67 -11.81 -8.28 5.46
C TYR A 67 -12.13 -8.70 4.03
N ASN A 68 -13.35 -8.43 3.57
CA ASN A 68 -13.68 -8.57 2.16
C ASN A 68 -13.20 -7.32 1.39
N PRO A 69 -12.27 -7.44 0.42
CA PRO A 69 -11.80 -6.29 -0.37
C PRO A 69 -12.90 -5.51 -1.09
N ALA A 70 -13.97 -6.19 -1.51
CA ALA A 70 -15.12 -5.55 -2.16
C ALA A 70 -16.04 -4.80 -1.17
N HIS A 71 -15.92 -5.10 0.14
CA HIS A 71 -16.79 -4.55 1.19
C HIS A 71 -15.99 -4.12 2.42
N LEU A 72 -14.94 -3.32 2.20
CA LEU A 72 -14.14 -2.80 3.31
C LEU A 72 -14.98 -1.87 4.22
N PRO A 73 -14.67 -1.82 5.53
CA PRO A 73 -15.37 -0.92 6.45
C PRO A 73 -14.91 0.53 6.20
N LEU A 74 -15.51 1.22 5.22
CA LEU A 74 -15.13 2.57 4.84
C LEU A 74 -15.56 3.62 5.86
N ARG A 75 -14.71 4.63 6.07
CA ARG A 75 -15.05 5.82 6.86
C ARG A 75 -15.95 6.73 6.04
N ASN A 76 -16.94 7.33 6.70
CA ASN A 76 -17.80 8.35 6.13
C ASN A 76 -17.90 9.55 7.09
N HIS A 77 -18.39 10.68 6.57
CA HIS A 77 -18.39 11.95 7.29
C HIS A 77 -19.21 11.91 8.57
N THR A 78 -20.41 11.34 8.51
CA THR A 78 -21.31 11.23 9.66
C THR A 78 -20.67 10.40 10.77
N ALA A 79 -20.11 9.23 10.43
CA ALA A 79 -19.39 8.37 11.37
C ALA A 79 -18.15 9.07 11.95
N HIS A 80 -17.38 9.78 11.12
CA HIS A 80 -16.20 10.53 11.57
C HIS A 80 -16.58 11.63 12.57
N LEU A 81 -17.64 12.40 12.30
CA LEU A 81 -18.16 13.42 13.21
C LEU A 81 -18.63 12.82 14.54
N ALA A 82 -19.34 11.69 14.49
CA ALA A 82 -19.80 10.99 15.68
C ALA A 82 -18.61 10.50 16.54
N GLN A 83 -17.57 9.94 15.92
CA GLN A 83 -16.34 9.53 16.59
C GLN A 83 -15.62 10.71 17.25
N VAL A 84 -15.52 11.85 16.57
CA VAL A 84 -14.92 13.07 17.14
C VAL A 84 -15.71 13.55 18.37
N LYS A 85 -17.05 13.62 18.28
CA LYS A 85 -17.90 13.99 19.43
C LYS A 85 -17.74 13.02 20.59
N ALA A 86 -17.65 11.71 20.30
CA ALA A 86 -17.42 10.69 21.31
C ALA A 86 -16.05 10.88 22.00
N ILE A 87 -15.00 11.25 21.27
CA ILE A 87 -13.70 11.60 21.84
C ILE A 87 -13.80 12.83 22.75
N GLU A 88 -14.50 13.88 22.30
CA GLU A 88 -14.65 15.12 23.06
C GLU A 88 -15.39 14.90 24.39
N ALA A 89 -16.41 14.03 24.38
CA ALA A 89 -17.22 13.68 25.54
C ALA A 89 -16.62 12.56 26.43
N ALA A 90 -15.58 11.85 25.98
CA ALA A 90 -15.01 10.72 26.71
C ALA A 90 -14.32 11.16 28.01
N ARG A 91 -14.58 10.42 29.11
CA ARG A 91 -13.86 10.59 30.38
C ARG A 91 -12.35 10.37 30.22
N ASN A 92 -11.97 9.30 29.50
CA ASN A 92 -10.58 9.05 29.10
C ASN A 92 -10.42 9.29 27.60
N LYS A 93 -10.06 10.53 27.23
CA LYS A 93 -9.85 10.91 25.83
C LYS A 93 -8.76 10.08 25.15
N LYS A 94 -7.69 9.67 25.87
CA LYS A 94 -6.55 8.94 25.29
C LYS A 94 -6.97 7.58 24.73
N ASP A 95 -7.83 6.87 25.45
CA ASP A 95 -8.34 5.57 25.01
C ASP A 95 -9.30 5.72 23.83
N ALA A 96 -10.21 6.70 23.88
CA ALA A 96 -11.11 6.99 22.76
C ALA A 96 -10.35 7.39 21.48
N MET A 97 -9.33 8.25 21.60
CA MET A 97 -8.45 8.64 20.49
C MET A 97 -7.71 7.44 19.89
N ARG A 98 -7.26 6.50 20.74
CA ARG A 98 -6.60 5.26 20.28
C ARG A 98 -7.56 4.34 19.56
N ALA A 99 -8.78 4.15 20.09
CA ALA A 99 -9.81 3.30 19.50
C ALA A 99 -10.22 3.77 18.10
N PHE A 100 -10.60 5.04 17.97
CA PHE A 100 -11.03 5.59 16.68
C PHE A 100 -9.87 5.99 15.75
N SER A 101 -8.63 6.00 16.27
CA SER A 101 -7.43 6.44 15.56
C SER A 101 -7.54 7.89 15.06
N ILE A 102 -8.14 8.75 15.86
CA ILE A 102 -8.30 10.19 15.63
C ILE A 102 -7.73 10.90 16.87
N ASN A 103 -6.77 11.81 16.67
CA ASN A 103 -6.11 12.55 17.74
C ASN A 103 -6.93 13.73 18.25
N SER A 104 -7.77 14.35 17.42
CA SER A 104 -8.55 15.52 17.81
C SER A 104 -9.58 15.88 16.73
N ARG A 105 -10.42 16.89 17.03
CA ARG A 105 -11.25 17.55 16.03
C ARG A 105 -10.37 18.37 15.09
N SER A 106 -10.50 18.14 13.78
CA SER A 106 -9.87 18.98 12.75
C SER A 106 -10.63 20.31 12.59
N ILE A 107 -9.91 21.40 12.40
CA ILE A 107 -10.49 22.72 12.10
C ILE A 107 -11.33 22.72 10.81
N PHE A 108 -10.99 21.84 9.86
CA PHE A 108 -11.72 21.71 8.60
C PHE A 108 -13.12 21.10 8.77
N LEU A 109 -13.42 20.48 9.91
CA LEU A 109 -14.79 20.03 10.22
C LEU A 109 -15.76 21.19 10.48
N ASN A 110 -15.27 22.43 10.56
CA ASN A 110 -16.11 23.62 10.64
C ASN A 110 -16.54 24.12 9.25
N GLN A 111 -15.99 23.56 8.17
CA GLN A 111 -16.32 23.93 6.79
C GLN A 111 -17.37 22.98 6.23
N SER A 112 -18.55 23.49 5.87
CA SER A 112 -19.65 22.69 5.29
C SER A 112 -19.32 22.10 3.92
N SER A 113 -18.35 22.68 3.21
CA SER A 113 -17.85 22.20 1.92
C SER A 113 -16.87 21.02 2.03
N VAL A 114 -16.44 20.66 3.24
CA VAL A 114 -15.45 19.59 3.45
C VAL A 114 -16.12 18.32 3.98
N ASN A 115 -15.94 17.23 3.23
CA ASN A 115 -16.46 15.91 3.56
C ASN A 115 -15.29 14.99 3.97
N PHE A 116 -15.39 14.35 5.14
CA PHE A 116 -14.32 13.52 5.69
C PHE A 116 -14.66 12.04 5.50
N PRO A 117 -13.78 11.21 4.93
CA PRO A 117 -12.47 11.52 4.36
C PRO A 117 -12.47 11.94 2.88
N GLN A 118 -13.62 12.02 2.22
CA GLN A 118 -13.77 12.11 0.76
C GLN A 118 -13.06 13.32 0.13
N SER A 119 -13.02 14.47 0.82
CA SER A 119 -12.31 15.68 0.37
C SER A 119 -10.78 15.57 0.44
N PHE A 120 -10.25 14.45 0.94
CA PHE A 120 -8.83 14.22 1.17
C PHE A 120 -8.35 12.92 0.47
N PRO A 121 -8.40 12.87 -0.87
CA PRO A 121 -8.13 11.66 -1.65
C PRO A 121 -6.72 11.12 -1.38
N LEU A 122 -6.55 9.81 -1.52
CA LEU A 122 -5.24 9.15 -1.38
C LEU A 122 -4.30 9.61 -2.49
N GLY A 123 -3.06 9.95 -2.13
CA GLY A 123 -2.05 10.35 -3.10
C GLY A 123 -1.46 9.12 -3.78
N PHE A 124 -1.75 8.98 -5.07
CA PHE A 124 -1.30 7.88 -5.93
C PHE A 124 0.22 7.68 -5.87
N ALA A 125 0.99 8.76 -6.05
CA ALA A 125 2.45 8.75 -6.02
C ALA A 125 3.03 8.13 -4.74
N HIS A 126 2.43 8.42 -3.58
CA HIS A 126 2.91 7.86 -2.32
C HIS A 126 2.46 6.41 -2.16
N GLN A 127 1.18 6.11 -2.40
CA GLN A 127 0.65 4.78 -2.13
C GLN A 127 1.22 3.75 -3.10
N ILE A 128 1.11 4.01 -4.39
CA ILE A 128 1.53 3.05 -5.41
C ILE A 128 3.04 3.19 -5.66
N CYS A 129 3.49 4.38 -6.07
CA CYS A 129 4.85 4.53 -6.61
C CYS A 129 5.95 4.46 -5.54
N LEU A 130 5.77 5.12 -4.39
CA LEU A 130 6.81 5.18 -3.35
C LEU A 130 6.67 4.12 -2.25
N ASN A 131 5.55 3.40 -2.19
CA ASN A 131 5.33 2.34 -1.20
C ASN A 131 5.10 0.98 -1.86
N THR A 132 3.98 0.77 -2.56
CA THR A 132 3.62 -0.55 -3.10
C THR A 132 4.70 -1.14 -4.01
N ILE A 133 5.04 -0.46 -5.11
CA ILE A 133 6.02 -0.94 -6.09
C ILE A 133 7.39 -1.25 -5.45
N PRO A 134 8.04 -0.31 -4.74
CA PRO A 134 9.34 -0.58 -4.14
C PRO A 134 9.30 -1.66 -3.07
N ASN A 135 8.22 -1.78 -2.30
CA ASN A 135 8.11 -2.83 -1.30
C ASN A 135 7.91 -4.21 -1.93
N LEU A 136 7.16 -4.31 -3.04
CA LEU A 136 7.07 -5.55 -3.82
C LEU A 136 8.43 -5.96 -4.38
N VAL A 137 9.17 -5.01 -4.96
CA VAL A 137 10.55 -5.27 -5.44
C VAL A 137 11.43 -5.74 -4.29
N ARG A 138 11.46 -5.02 -3.16
CA ARG A 138 12.23 -5.41 -1.97
C ARG A 138 11.87 -6.81 -1.49
N HIS A 139 10.60 -7.16 -1.51
CA HIS A 139 10.15 -8.48 -1.09
C HIS A 139 10.61 -9.56 -2.07
N ALA A 140 10.45 -9.32 -3.37
CA ALA A 140 10.90 -10.24 -4.42
C ALA A 140 12.42 -10.50 -4.34
N ILE A 141 13.25 -9.49 -4.07
CA ILE A 141 14.72 -9.62 -3.99
C ILE A 141 15.26 -9.94 -2.59
N GLY A 142 14.39 -10.23 -1.60
CA GLY A 142 14.81 -10.60 -0.24
C GLY A 142 15.37 -9.45 0.61
N LYS A 143 15.11 -8.20 0.23
CA LYS A 143 15.48 -6.98 0.98
C LYS A 143 14.31 -6.42 1.82
N PHE A 144 13.17 -7.09 1.89
CA PHE A 144 12.06 -6.70 2.75
C PHE A 144 12.31 -7.16 4.19
N PRO A 145 12.36 -6.24 5.20
CA PRO A 145 12.90 -6.58 6.52
C PRO A 145 12.10 -7.60 7.34
N THR A 146 10.79 -7.70 7.11
CA THR A 146 9.87 -8.36 8.05
C THR A 146 9.40 -9.73 7.57
N VAL A 147 9.46 -9.98 6.27
CA VAL A 147 8.98 -11.21 5.65
C VAL A 147 10.06 -11.72 4.70
N PRO A 148 10.71 -12.86 5.01
CA PRO A 148 11.71 -13.46 4.13
C PRO A 148 11.04 -14.08 2.90
N ASN A 149 11.78 -14.13 1.79
CA ASN A 149 11.33 -14.75 0.53
C ASN A 149 12.02 -16.11 0.26
N ILE A 150 12.62 -16.74 1.27
CA ILE A 150 13.44 -17.94 1.08
C ILE A 150 12.56 -19.13 0.67
N GLY A 151 12.89 -19.77 -0.46
CA GLY A 151 12.15 -20.91 -0.99
C GLY A 151 10.83 -20.56 -1.71
N GLU A 152 10.50 -19.27 -1.74
CA GLU A 152 9.28 -18.76 -2.35
C GLU A 152 9.41 -18.69 -3.87
N PRO A 153 8.36 -19.02 -4.65
CA PRO A 153 8.49 -19.04 -6.10
C PRO A 153 8.50 -17.64 -6.73
N TYR A 154 8.14 -16.59 -5.98
CA TYR A 154 8.33 -15.20 -6.41
C TYR A 154 9.74 -14.66 -6.13
N ALA A 155 10.57 -15.41 -5.39
CA ALA A 155 11.90 -14.96 -5.02
C ALA A 155 12.79 -14.77 -6.26
N VAL A 156 13.50 -13.64 -6.26
CA VAL A 156 14.41 -13.25 -7.33
C VAL A 156 15.82 -13.31 -6.79
N ASP A 157 16.67 -14.07 -7.46
CA ASP A 157 18.09 -14.11 -7.15
C ASP A 157 18.71 -12.70 -7.29
N LEU A 158 19.46 -12.27 -6.27
CA LEU A 158 19.99 -10.91 -6.21
C LEU A 158 20.97 -10.62 -7.33
N LYS A 159 21.78 -11.61 -7.76
CA LYS A 159 22.74 -11.45 -8.85
C LYS A 159 22.03 -11.31 -10.19
N VAL A 160 20.95 -12.06 -10.40
CA VAL A 160 20.05 -11.89 -11.55
C VAL A 160 19.44 -10.49 -11.56
N TRP A 161 18.90 -10.03 -10.43
CA TRP A 161 18.32 -8.68 -10.30
C TRP A 161 19.35 -7.58 -10.60
N GLU A 162 20.55 -7.67 -10.03
CA GLU A 162 21.64 -6.71 -10.27
C GLU A 162 22.07 -6.66 -11.74
N ASN A 163 22.11 -7.81 -12.40
CA ASN A 163 22.45 -7.88 -13.81
C ASN A 163 21.37 -7.23 -14.69
N LEU A 164 20.10 -7.56 -14.44
CA LEU A 164 18.98 -7.02 -15.22
C LEU A 164 18.81 -5.51 -15.02
N THR A 165 18.96 -5.02 -13.79
CA THR A 165 18.86 -3.58 -13.50
C THR A 165 20.01 -2.76 -14.09
N ARG A 166 21.21 -3.36 -14.20
CA ARG A 166 22.32 -2.75 -14.95
C ARG A 166 22.02 -2.67 -16.45
N GLN A 167 21.47 -3.73 -17.02
CA GLN A 167 21.07 -3.75 -18.44
C GLN A 167 19.95 -2.73 -18.73
N LEU A 168 18.96 -2.63 -17.83
CA LEU A 168 17.90 -1.64 -17.91
C LEU A 168 18.44 -0.20 -17.89
N ALA A 169 19.42 0.09 -17.03
CA ALA A 169 20.04 1.41 -17.02
C ALA A 169 20.81 1.71 -18.32
N ALA A 170 21.44 0.70 -18.94
CA ALA A 170 22.14 0.84 -20.20
C ALA A 170 21.19 1.02 -21.41
N SER A 171 20.01 0.39 -21.37
CA SER A 171 19.01 0.51 -22.44
C SER A 171 18.36 1.90 -22.52
N THR A 172 18.51 2.72 -21.49
CA THR A 172 18.15 4.15 -21.50
C THR A 172 18.60 4.88 -22.76
N SER A 173 19.79 4.55 -23.28
CA SER A 173 20.34 5.17 -24.49
C SER A 173 19.52 4.91 -25.76
N THR A 174 18.65 3.89 -25.75
CA THR A 174 17.81 3.50 -26.89
C THR A 174 16.33 3.83 -26.70
N ILE A 175 15.93 4.32 -25.53
CA ILE A 175 14.54 4.63 -25.22
C ILE A 175 14.27 6.10 -25.52
N PRO A 176 13.26 6.43 -26.35
CA PRO A 176 12.94 7.82 -26.65
C PRO A 176 12.51 8.56 -25.39
N ALA A 177 12.99 9.80 -25.21
CA ALA A 177 12.66 10.64 -24.05
C ALA A 177 11.15 10.92 -23.88
N SER A 178 10.35 10.72 -24.94
CA SER A 178 8.88 10.82 -24.89
C SER A 178 8.22 9.75 -24.03
N PHE A 179 8.90 8.63 -23.76
CA PHE A 179 8.39 7.55 -22.89
C PHE A 179 8.57 7.86 -21.40
N GLY A 180 9.23 8.96 -21.06
CA GLY A 180 9.41 9.41 -19.68
C GLY A 180 10.87 9.47 -19.27
N ARG A 181 11.10 9.32 -17.96
CA ARG A 181 12.43 9.50 -17.36
C ARG A 181 13.38 8.38 -17.78
N LEU A 182 14.66 8.71 -17.91
CA LEU A 182 15.73 7.73 -18.13
C LEU A 182 15.75 6.66 -17.03
N PHE A 183 15.97 5.40 -17.40
CA PHE A 183 16.08 4.33 -16.41
C PHE A 183 17.40 4.41 -15.65
N ARG A 184 17.30 4.24 -14.35
CA ARG A 184 18.41 4.20 -13.40
C ARG A 184 18.66 2.79 -12.93
N ASN A 185 19.84 2.53 -12.36
CA ASN A 185 20.13 1.21 -11.84
C ASN A 185 19.37 1.00 -10.52
N LEU A 186 18.22 0.31 -10.60
CA LEU A 186 17.33 0.10 -9.46
C LEU A 186 18.00 -0.63 -8.29
N SER A 187 19.04 -1.45 -8.53
CA SER A 187 19.71 -2.17 -7.44
C SER A 187 20.59 -1.25 -6.59
N SER A 188 21.38 -0.38 -7.23
CA SER A 188 22.30 0.54 -6.53
C SER A 188 21.64 1.84 -6.08
N GLU A 189 20.57 2.28 -6.77
CA GLU A 189 19.98 3.61 -6.56
C GLU A 189 18.59 3.58 -5.91
N MET A 190 18.10 2.42 -5.46
CA MET A 190 16.74 2.25 -4.93
C MET A 190 16.31 3.30 -3.89
N GLY A 191 17.25 3.80 -3.08
CA GLY A 191 16.98 4.80 -2.04
C GLY A 191 16.80 6.24 -2.55
N SER A 192 17.21 6.54 -3.78
CA SER A 192 17.10 7.87 -4.41
C SER A 192 16.04 7.93 -5.51
N LEU A 193 15.29 6.84 -5.73
CA LEU A 193 14.21 6.77 -6.69
C LEU A 193 12.99 7.56 -6.20
N VAL A 194 12.46 8.42 -7.06
CA VAL A 194 11.24 9.19 -6.82
C VAL A 194 10.03 8.48 -7.43
N ALA A 195 8.83 9.05 -7.23
CA ALA A 195 7.59 8.45 -7.70
C ALA A 195 7.59 8.22 -9.23
N GLU A 196 8.16 9.16 -9.98
CA GLU A 196 8.28 9.06 -11.44
C GLU A 196 9.15 7.87 -11.87
N ASP A 197 10.29 7.61 -11.21
CA ASP A 197 11.15 6.47 -11.56
C ASP A 197 10.42 5.13 -11.37
N TRP A 198 9.70 4.99 -10.26
CA TRP A 198 8.95 3.77 -9.95
C TRP A 198 7.75 3.58 -10.87
N LEU A 199 7.07 4.68 -11.25
CA LEU A 199 5.99 4.63 -12.22
C LEU A 199 6.51 4.19 -13.60
N ASN A 200 7.60 4.81 -14.06
CA ASN A 200 8.23 4.48 -15.33
C ASN A 200 8.73 3.02 -15.35
N PHE A 201 9.31 2.55 -14.23
CA PHE A 201 9.67 1.16 -14.05
C PHE A 201 8.46 0.24 -14.20
N LEU A 202 7.36 0.49 -13.49
CA LEU A 202 6.19 -0.37 -13.53
C LEU A 202 5.58 -0.45 -14.94
N LEU A 203 5.41 0.68 -15.61
CA LEU A 203 4.72 0.75 -16.90
C LEU A 203 5.53 0.10 -18.03
N TYR A 204 6.85 0.31 -18.07
CA TYR A 204 7.63 -0.06 -19.25
C TYR A 204 8.69 -1.11 -19.01
N ALA A 205 9.20 -1.26 -17.78
CA ALA A 205 10.34 -2.13 -17.49
C ALA A 205 9.98 -3.38 -16.67
N ALA A 206 8.98 -3.30 -15.79
CA ALA A 206 8.65 -4.38 -14.88
C ALA A 206 8.27 -5.65 -15.64
N ARG A 207 7.33 -5.56 -16.59
CA ARG A 207 6.90 -6.71 -17.40
C ARG A 207 8.06 -7.40 -18.14
N PRO A 208 8.85 -6.73 -19.00
CA PRO A 208 9.93 -7.41 -19.71
C PRO A 208 10.99 -7.95 -18.75
N LEU A 209 11.31 -7.23 -17.67
CA LEU A 209 12.29 -7.68 -16.68
C LEU A 209 11.81 -8.94 -15.95
N PHE A 210 10.59 -8.94 -15.41
CA PHE A 210 10.03 -10.10 -14.72
C PHE A 210 9.71 -11.26 -15.65
N ALA A 211 9.45 -11.02 -16.94
CA ALA A 211 9.30 -12.10 -17.92
C ALA A 211 10.62 -12.88 -18.13
N THR A 212 11.78 -12.26 -17.93
CA THR A 212 13.07 -12.99 -17.95
C THR A 212 13.30 -13.85 -16.71
N ILE A 213 12.63 -13.53 -15.60
CA ILE A 213 12.78 -14.21 -14.30
C ILE A 213 11.73 -15.31 -14.13
N TYR A 214 10.47 -15.00 -14.45
CA TYR A 214 9.32 -15.84 -14.17
C TYR A 214 8.92 -16.65 -15.42
N THR A 215 9.79 -17.58 -15.80
CA THR A 215 9.68 -18.35 -17.05
C THR A 215 8.98 -19.70 -16.91
N THR A 216 8.66 -20.13 -15.68
CA THR A 216 8.10 -21.46 -15.42
C THR A 216 6.62 -21.39 -15.07
N PRO A 217 5.83 -22.48 -15.24
CA PRO A 217 4.44 -22.51 -14.79
C PRO A 217 4.28 -22.18 -13.30
N ARG A 218 5.24 -22.56 -12.45
CA ARG A 218 5.23 -22.28 -11.01
C ARG A 218 5.41 -20.78 -10.70
N THR A 219 6.17 -20.07 -11.53
CA THR A 219 6.49 -18.65 -11.31
C THR A 219 5.59 -17.69 -12.10
N ARG A 220 4.85 -18.22 -13.09
CA ARG A 220 3.94 -17.45 -13.95
C ARG A 220 2.92 -16.59 -13.21
N PRO A 221 2.25 -17.07 -12.12
CA PRO A 221 1.28 -16.23 -11.40
C PRO A 221 1.86 -14.91 -10.88
N TYR A 222 3.16 -14.86 -10.58
CA TYR A 222 3.81 -13.64 -10.10
C TYR A 222 4.11 -12.65 -11.22
N LEU A 223 4.38 -13.13 -12.44
CA LEU A 223 4.42 -12.27 -13.61
C LEU A 223 3.04 -11.67 -13.89
N ASP A 224 1.99 -12.50 -13.79
CA ASP A 224 0.63 -12.06 -14.02
C ASP A 224 0.19 -11.02 -12.96
N LEU A 225 0.65 -11.14 -11.70
CA LEU A 225 0.44 -10.12 -10.66
C LEU A 225 1.10 -8.77 -11.01
N TRP A 226 2.32 -8.79 -11.57
CA TRP A 226 2.99 -7.57 -12.04
C TRP A 226 2.26 -6.94 -13.22
N ASN A 227 1.78 -7.76 -14.16
CA ASN A 227 0.98 -7.29 -15.29
C ASN A 227 -0.34 -6.68 -14.81
N LEU A 228 -1.05 -7.36 -13.90
CA LEU A 228 -2.30 -6.86 -13.31
C LEU A 228 -2.10 -5.47 -12.68
N LEU A 229 -1.03 -5.30 -11.90
CA LEU A 229 -0.71 -4.00 -11.29
C LEU A 229 -0.38 -2.94 -12.35
N ALA A 230 0.45 -3.27 -13.35
CA ALA A 230 0.84 -2.34 -14.40
C ALA A 230 -0.36 -1.87 -15.23
N GLU A 231 -1.19 -2.79 -15.71
CA GLU A 231 -2.39 -2.51 -16.50
C GLU A 231 -3.41 -1.69 -15.69
N THR A 232 -3.59 -2.02 -14.41
CA THR A 232 -4.49 -1.26 -13.52
C THR A 232 -3.99 0.17 -13.31
N VAL A 233 -2.68 0.34 -13.18
CA VAL A 233 -2.06 1.67 -13.04
C VAL A 233 -2.13 2.45 -14.34
N GLU A 234 -1.90 1.81 -15.48
CA GLU A 234 -2.02 2.44 -16.80
C GLU A 234 -3.43 3.01 -17.02
N ASP A 235 -4.47 2.24 -16.70
CA ASP A 235 -5.85 2.71 -16.79
C ASP A 235 -6.16 3.87 -15.83
N CYS A 236 -5.48 3.94 -14.68
CA CYS A 236 -5.57 5.09 -13.75
C CYS A 236 -4.97 6.38 -14.33
N LEU A 237 -4.12 6.30 -15.36
CA LEU A 237 -3.44 7.44 -15.97
C LEU A 237 -4.15 7.99 -17.21
N LEU A 238 -5.24 7.36 -17.63
CA LEU A 238 -6.03 7.83 -18.76
C LEU A 238 -6.57 9.23 -18.50
N PHE A 239 -6.37 10.13 -19.47
CA PHE A 239 -6.86 11.50 -19.40
C PHE A 239 -8.39 11.58 -19.24
N SER A 240 -9.09 10.67 -19.92
CA SER A 240 -10.54 10.51 -19.82
C SER A 240 -10.84 9.05 -19.52
N ILE A 241 -11.65 8.82 -18.49
CA ILE A 241 -11.98 7.48 -18.02
C ILE A 241 -13.50 7.27 -18.01
N HIS A 242 -13.94 6.17 -18.61
CA HIS A 242 -15.34 5.77 -18.59
C HIS A 242 -15.69 5.06 -17.28
N ARG A 243 -16.96 5.15 -16.85
CA ARG A 243 -17.42 4.50 -15.61
C ARG A 243 -17.14 2.99 -15.59
N VAL A 244 -17.32 2.31 -16.71
CA VAL A 244 -17.00 0.88 -16.86
C VAL A 244 -15.50 0.60 -16.59
N THR A 245 -14.61 1.50 -17.00
CA THR A 245 -13.17 1.38 -16.70
C THR A 245 -12.90 1.61 -15.22
N VAL A 246 -13.60 2.55 -14.57
CA VAL A 246 -13.48 2.76 -13.11
C VAL A 246 -13.90 1.51 -12.34
N GLU A 247 -15.00 0.87 -12.73
CA GLU A 247 -15.45 -0.40 -12.14
C GLU A 247 -14.43 -1.52 -12.37
N SER A 248 -13.88 -1.62 -13.58
CA SER A 248 -12.82 -2.58 -13.90
C SER A 248 -11.54 -2.36 -13.08
N ILE A 249 -11.11 -1.10 -12.88
CA ILE A 249 -9.99 -0.74 -12.01
C ILE A 249 -10.25 -1.21 -10.58
N ALA A 250 -11.46 -0.99 -10.05
CA ALA A 250 -11.82 -1.43 -8.70
C ALA A 250 -11.70 -2.95 -8.56
N THR A 251 -12.28 -3.71 -9.50
CA THR A 251 -12.18 -5.18 -9.52
C THR A 251 -10.74 -5.67 -9.61
N ARG A 252 -9.89 -5.04 -10.44
CA ARG A 252 -8.48 -5.45 -10.53
C ARG A 252 -7.68 -5.12 -9.27
N PHE A 253 -7.98 -4.03 -8.57
CA PHE A 253 -7.37 -3.77 -7.26
C PHE A 253 -7.84 -4.75 -6.19
N GLU A 254 -9.10 -5.19 -6.23
CA GLU A 254 -9.59 -6.27 -5.37
C GLU A 254 -8.82 -7.57 -5.63
N GLN A 255 -8.70 -7.96 -6.91
CA GLN A 255 -7.91 -9.14 -7.32
C GLN A 255 -6.44 -9.03 -6.91
N PHE A 256 -5.85 -7.83 -6.97
CA PHE A 256 -4.45 -7.61 -6.62
C PHE A 256 -4.16 -7.83 -5.13
N VAL A 257 -5.15 -7.69 -4.25
CA VAL A 257 -4.98 -7.83 -2.80
C VAL A 257 -5.49 -9.17 -2.24
N THR A 258 -6.00 -10.06 -3.08
CA THR A 258 -6.50 -11.41 -2.73
C THR A 258 -5.55 -12.49 -3.21
#